data_AF-A0A1V4RK43-F1
#
_entry.id   AF-A0A1V4RK43-F1
#
_cell.length_a   1.000
_cell.length_b   1.000
_cell.length_c   1.000
_cell.angle_alpha   90.00
_cell.angle_beta   90.00
_cell.angle_gamma   90.00
#
_symmetry.space_group_name_H-M   'P 1'
#
loop_
_entity.id
_entity.type
_entity.pdbx_description
1 polymer ?
#
loop_
_entity_poly.entity_id
_entity_poly.type
_entity_poly.pdbx_seq_one_letter_code
_entity_poly.pdbx_strand_id
1 'polypeptide(L)'
;IIKKERIDLIFISSPPHSAQLIGWWLKRICGIPWVADLRDPWTEIRYYEFVRRWKIACRLDRFLEKKVLQNSDSLTTVSRSCKTPIR
;
A
#
# COMPACT_ATOMS: atom_id res chain seq x y z
N ILE A 1 -18.08 7.61 -10.88
CA ILE A 1 -17.23 8.78 -10.54
C ILE A 1 -16.02 8.83 -11.47
N ILE A 2 -15.04 7.92 -11.35
CA ILE A 2 -13.81 7.91 -12.15
C ILE A 2 -14.02 8.20 -13.65
N LYS A 3 -14.88 7.43 -14.34
CA LYS A 3 -15.17 7.63 -15.78
C LYS A 3 -15.93 8.93 -16.08
N LYS A 4 -16.84 9.32 -15.17
CA LYS A 4 -17.73 10.48 -15.36
C LYS A 4 -16.95 11.78 -15.22
N GLU A 5 -16.14 11.87 -14.18
CA GLU A 5 -15.36 13.06 -13.84
C GLU A 5 -13.97 13.06 -14.51
N ARG A 6 -13.66 12.04 -15.33
CA ARG A 6 -12.40 11.89 -16.07
C ARG A 6 -11.16 12.01 -15.17
N ILE A 7 -11.13 11.20 -14.11
CA ILE A 7 -10.02 11.18 -13.17
C ILE A 7 -8.78 10.59 -13.84
N ASP A 8 -7.66 11.32 -13.82
CA ASP A 8 -6.40 10.91 -14.44
C ASP A 8 -5.43 10.18 -13.48
N LEU A 9 -5.69 10.26 -12.17
CA LEU A 9 -4.79 9.71 -11.15
C LEU A 9 -5.55 9.29 -9.89
N ILE A 10 -5.17 8.15 -9.33
CA ILE A 10 -5.63 7.73 -8.01
C ILE A 10 -4.50 7.94 -7.01
N PHE A 11 -4.77 8.72 -5.96
CA PHE A 11 -3.85 8.92 -4.84
C PHE A 11 -4.47 8.36 -3.56
N ILE A 12 -3.75 7.49 -2.86
CA ILE A 12 -4.22 6.91 -1.58
C ILE A 12 -3.14 7.08 -0.52
N SER A 13 -3.48 7.79 0.55
CA SER A 13 -2.66 7.90 1.75
C SER A 13 -3.08 6.89 2.80
N SER A 14 -2.09 6.24 3.40
CA SER A 14 -2.27 5.28 4.49
C SER A 14 -1.81 5.89 5.82
N PRO A 15 -2.31 5.42 6.98
CA PRO A 15 -3.30 4.33 7.19
C PRO A 15 -4.76 4.67 6.78
N PRO A 16 -5.63 3.66 6.52
CA PRO A 16 -5.39 2.21 6.62
C PRO A 16 -4.67 1.64 5.40
N HIS A 17 -3.65 0.79 5.60
CA HIS A 17 -2.85 0.24 4.48
C HIS A 17 -3.65 -0.64 3.52
N SER A 18 -4.72 -1.29 4.00
CA SER A 18 -5.60 -2.09 3.14
C SER A 18 -6.29 -1.27 2.04
N ALA A 19 -6.46 0.05 2.22
CA ALA A 19 -7.00 0.93 1.18
C ALA A 19 -6.12 0.95 -0.08
N GLN A 20 -4.81 0.71 0.05
CA GLN A 20 -3.90 0.59 -1.08
C GLN A 20 -4.30 -0.56 -2.03
N LEU A 21 -4.94 -1.62 -1.51
CA LEU A 21 -5.45 -2.72 -2.34
C LEU A 21 -6.62 -2.28 -3.23
N ILE A 22 -7.40 -1.29 -2.79
CA ILE A 22 -8.46 -0.68 -3.61
C ILE A 22 -7.81 0.12 -4.75
N GLY A 23 -6.77 0.91 -4.46
CA GLY A 23 -6.02 1.63 -5.49
C GLY A 23 -5.43 0.70 -6.55
N TRP A 24 -4.81 -0.40 -6.10
CA TRP A 24 -4.30 -1.45 -6.98
C TRP A 24 -5.40 -2.06 -7.86
N TRP A 25 -6.56 -2.36 -7.29
CA TRP A 25 -7.68 -2.93 -8.05
C TRP A 25 -8.25 -1.92 -9.06
N LEU A 26 -8.46 -0.66 -8.64
CA LEU A 26 -8.98 0.41 -9.50
C LEU A 26 -8.05 0.70 -10.67
N LYS A 27 -6.72 0.71 -10.45
CA LYS A 27 -5.73 0.79 -11.53
C LYS A 27 -5.97 -0.28 -12.59
N ARG A 28 -6.15 -1.55 -12.17
CA ARG A 28 -6.33 -2.68 -13.10
C ARG A 28 -7.63 -2.61 -13.89
N ILE A 29 -8.73 -2.17 -13.26
CA ILE A 29 -10.04 -2.13 -13.90
C ILE A 29 -10.33 -0.84 -14.67
N CYS A 30 -9.68 0.27 -14.30
CA CYS A 30 -9.88 1.57 -14.94
C CYS A 30 -8.73 2.00 -15.86
N GLY A 31 -7.55 1.37 -15.76
CA GLY A 31 -6.38 1.71 -16.57
C GLY A 31 -5.71 3.04 -16.18
N ILE A 32 -5.93 3.51 -14.96
CA ILE A 32 -5.47 4.81 -14.47
C ILE A 32 -4.30 4.60 -13.51
N PRO A 33 -3.26 5.46 -13.55
CA PRO A 33 -2.13 5.34 -12.63
C PRO A 33 -2.57 5.50 -11.17
N TRP A 34 -1.88 4.79 -10.28
CA TRP A 34 -2.10 4.83 -8.85
C TRP A 34 -0.81 5.13 -8.09
N VAL A 35 -0.88 6.17 -7.25
CA VAL A 35 0.17 6.59 -6.32
C VAL A 35 -0.20 6.10 -4.92
N ALA A 36 0.70 5.31 -4.34
CA ALA A 36 0.60 4.85 -2.97
C ALA A 36 1.40 5.78 -2.05
N ASP A 37 0.75 6.33 -1.02
CA ASP A 37 1.42 7.08 0.04
C ASP A 37 1.47 6.27 1.34
N LEU A 38 2.69 5.81 1.68
CA LEU A 38 3.01 5.01 2.86
C LEU A 38 3.70 5.88 3.93
N ARG A 39 2.89 6.51 4.79
CA ARG A 39 3.39 7.31 5.92
C ARG A 39 4.06 6.47 6.99
N ASP A 40 3.61 5.24 7.18
CA ASP A 40 4.22 4.24 8.04
C ASP A 40 4.49 2.96 7.25
N PRO A 41 5.49 2.14 7.63
CA PRO A 41 5.61 0.79 7.10
C PRO A 41 4.32 0.00 7.39
N TRP A 42 3.91 -0.94 6.53
CA TRP A 42 2.78 -1.81 6.86
C TRP A 42 3.23 -2.87 7.87
N THR A 43 4.41 -3.45 7.70
CA THR A 43 4.84 -4.61 8.49
C THR A 43 5.76 -4.29 9.67
N GLU A 44 6.52 -3.20 9.61
CA GLU A 44 7.51 -2.80 10.63
C GLU A 44 6.97 -1.74 11.61
N ILE A 45 5.70 -1.84 11.97
CA ILE A 45 5.12 -0.84 12.86
C ILE A 45 5.51 -1.14 14.30
N ARG A 46 6.22 -0.20 14.95
CA ARG A 46 6.77 -0.34 16.31
C ARG A 46 5.73 -0.79 17.35
N TYR A 47 4.46 -0.41 17.21
CA TYR A 47 3.43 -0.84 18.17
C TYR A 47 3.03 -2.32 18.05
N TYR A 48 3.37 -3.02 16.95
CA TYR A 48 3.17 -4.47 16.84
C TYR A 48 4.12 -5.28 17.72
N GLU A 49 5.19 -4.69 18.25
CA GLU A 49 6.07 -5.34 19.23
C GLU A 49 5.32 -5.74 20.50
N PHE A 50 4.25 -5.01 20.84
CA PHE A 50 3.44 -5.26 22.04
C PHE A 50 2.21 -6.14 21.79
N VAL A 51 1.97 -6.55 20.54
CA VAL A 51 0.78 -7.33 20.15
C VAL A 51 1.21 -8.67 19.57
N ARG A 52 0.78 -9.77 20.19
CA ARG A 52 1.12 -11.12 19.73
C ARG A 52 0.34 -11.46 18.45
N ARG A 53 0.99 -11.30 17.30
CA ARG A 53 0.41 -11.60 15.98
C ARG A 53 0.69 -13.04 15.55
N TRP A 54 -0.26 -13.62 14.83
CA TRP A 54 -0.10 -14.96 14.27
C TRP A 54 0.91 -14.91 13.12
N LYS A 55 1.80 -15.91 13.03
CA LYS A 55 2.83 -15.99 11.95
C LYS A 55 2.21 -15.87 10.55
N ILE A 56 1.02 -16.42 10.36
CA ILE A 56 0.26 -16.38 9.09
C ILE A 56 -0.18 -14.94 8.77
N ALA A 57 -0.70 -14.20 9.75
CA ALA A 57 -1.10 -12.81 9.58
C ALA A 57 0.11 -11.93 9.21
N CYS A 58 1.25 -12.13 9.86
CA CYS A 58 2.49 -11.40 9.51
C CYS A 58 2.97 -11.74 8.08
N ARG A 59 2.83 -13.00 7.66
CA ARG A 59 3.19 -13.42 6.30
C ARG A 59 2.26 -12.80 5.25
N LEU A 60 0.96 -12.75 5.55
CA LEU A 60 -0.03 -12.09 4.69
C LEU A 60 0.27 -10.60 4.54
N ASP A 61 0.53 -9.90 5.64
CA ASP A 61 0.86 -8.47 5.59
C ASP A 61 2.11 -8.19 4.75
N ARG A 62 3.19 -8.96 4.92
CA ARG A 62 4.40 -8.82 4.07
C ARG A 62 4.10 -9.06 2.60
N PHE A 63 3.27 -10.05 2.31
CA PHE A 63 2.85 -10.31 0.94
C PHE A 63 2.05 -9.14 0.35
N LEU A 64 1.11 -8.58 1.12
CA LEU A 64 0.28 -7.45 0.69
C LEU A 64 1.10 -6.16 0.57
N GLU A 65 2.01 -5.89 1.49
CA GLU A 65 2.94 -4.76 1.44
C GLU A 65 3.83 -4.85 0.21
N LYS A 66 4.47 -6.00 -0.02
CA LYS A 66 5.28 -6.23 -1.22
C LYS A 66 4.45 -6.05 -2.49
N LYS A 67 3.20 -6.50 -2.49
CA LYS A 67 2.28 -6.32 -3.61
C LYS A 67 1.99 -4.84 -3.86
N VAL A 68 1.75 -4.04 -2.84
CA VAL A 68 1.56 -2.58 -2.97
C VAL A 68 2.82 -1.94 -3.54
N LEU A 69 3.99 -2.17 -2.92
CA LEU A 69 5.27 -1.59 -3.33
C LEU A 69 5.65 -1.93 -4.77
N GLN A 70 5.36 -3.14 -5.22
CA GLN A 70 5.72 -3.59 -6.57
C GLN A 70 4.73 -3.16 -7.66
N ASN A 71 3.48 -2.84 -7.31
CA ASN A 71 2.43 -2.59 -8.31
C ASN A 71 1.97 -1.13 -8.38
N SER A 72 2.35 -0.28 -7.43
CA SER A 72 2.12 1.17 -7.51
C SER A 72 2.91 1.80 -8.65
N ASP A 73 2.33 2.76 -9.38
CA ASP A 73 3.05 3.50 -10.42
C ASP A 73 4.05 4.49 -9.80
N SER A 74 3.72 5.01 -8.62
CA SER A 74 4.62 5.83 -7.83
C SER A 74 4.34 5.64 -6.35
N LEU A 75 5.37 5.86 -5.53
CA LEU A 75 5.34 5.67 -4.09
C LEU A 75 5.86 6.92 -3.39
N THR A 76 5.04 7.49 -2.51
CA THR A 76 5.49 8.50 -1.55
C THR A 76 5.61 7.89 -0.16
N THR A 77 6.63 8.31 0.58
CA THR A 77 6.85 7.83 1.94
C THR A 77 7.72 8.81 2.71
N VAL A 78 7.55 8.83 4.03
CA VAL A 78 8.31 9.69 4.95
C VAL A 78 9.72 9.18 5.23
N SER A 79 10.03 7.90 4.93
CA SER A 79 11.34 7.31 5.24
C SER A 79 11.82 6.36 4.15
N ARG A 80 13.14 6.20 4.02
CA ARG A 80 13.73 5.22 3.08
C ARG A 80 13.39 3.78 3.46
N SER A 81 13.13 3.51 4.74
CA SER A 81 12.80 2.18 5.25
C SER A 81 11.55 1.60 4.59
N CYS A 82 10.56 2.44 4.27
CA CYS A 82 9.33 2.01 3.62
C CYS A 82 9.49 1.68 2.11
N LYS A 83 10.63 1.99 1.48
CA LYS A 83 10.83 1.79 0.04
C LYS A 83 11.36 0.41 -0.33
N THR A 84 11.94 -0.33 0.61
CA THR A 84 12.63 -1.59 0.29
C THR A 84 11.74 -2.77 0.67
N PRO A 85 11.28 -3.59 -0.31
CA PRO A 85 10.63 -4.84 0.02
C PRO A 85 11.65 -5.72 0.73
N ILE A 86 11.36 -6.11 1.97
CA ILE A 86 12.23 -6.98 2.76
C ILE A 86 12.37 -8.33 2.03
N ARG A 87 13.62 -8.79 1.87
CA ARG A 87 13.97 -10.08 1.22
C ARG A 87 13.37 -11.27 1.97
#